data_AF-A0A7X8AV39-F1
#
_entry.id   AF-A0A7X8AV39-F1
#
_cell.length_a   1.000
_cell.length_b   1.000
_cell.length_c   1.000
_cell.angle_alpha   90.00
_cell.angle_beta   90.00
_cell.angle_gamma   90.00
#
_symmetry.space_group_name_H-M   'P 1'
#
loop_
_entity.id
_entity.type
_entity.pdbx_description
1 polymer ?
#
loop_
_entity_poly.entity_id
_entity_poly.type
_entity_poly.pdbx_seq_one_letter_code
_entity_poly.pdbx_strand_id
1 'polypeptide(L)'
;MLNINEFLEYNLFNEIERNDIYWENFENSFNEISESTDLKHQFIESFIEKSKFFNKDNIGRYRIILEEFIIERSILAEELYPVILNFMYHEFCYNPSIPHKFVKLMLRLKNKTIVFKDILENTSKYKPFKTGISICALYGLQDGFKDISIELVENFLDTVFECLQENLQDEKLKSVIENFLMEKIQNDVYNSYYIKFRCLLGI
;
A
#
# COMPACT_ATOMS: atom_id res chain seq x y z
N MET A 1 16.79 -27.82 -8.16
CA MET A 1 17.20 -26.46 -7.79
C MET A 1 16.15 -25.53 -8.38
N LEU A 2 15.42 -24.82 -7.53
CA LEU A 2 14.38 -23.89 -7.97
C LEU A 2 14.93 -22.83 -8.93
N ASN A 3 14.27 -22.64 -10.06
CA ASN A 3 14.53 -21.51 -10.95
C ASN A 3 13.59 -20.36 -10.59
N ILE A 4 14.13 -19.35 -9.90
CA ILE A 4 13.37 -18.19 -9.42
C ILE A 4 12.69 -17.42 -10.56
N ASN A 5 13.37 -17.27 -11.69
CA ASN A 5 12.83 -16.52 -12.83
C ASN A 5 11.60 -17.22 -13.41
N GLU A 6 11.68 -18.54 -13.62
CA GLU A 6 10.55 -19.36 -14.09
C GLU A 6 9.41 -19.37 -13.07
N PHE A 7 9.74 -19.52 -11.78
CA PHE A 7 8.77 -19.47 -10.70
C PHE A 7 7.97 -18.16 -10.71
N LEU A 8 8.65 -17.01 -10.75
CA LEU A 8 7.98 -15.71 -10.76
C LEU A 8 7.23 -15.45 -12.06
N GLU A 9 7.78 -15.84 -13.22
CA GLU A 9 7.11 -15.70 -14.52
C GLU A 9 5.76 -16.44 -14.51
N TYR A 10 5.79 -17.71 -14.10
CA TYR A 10 4.62 -18.55 -14.01
C TYR A 10 3.57 -17.95 -13.06
N ASN A 11 3.98 -17.54 -11.86
CA ASN A 11 3.04 -17.07 -10.84
C ASN A 11 2.51 -15.65 -11.07
N LEU A 12 3.23 -14.79 -11.80
CA LEU A 12 2.82 -13.41 -12.06
C LEU A 12 2.01 -13.27 -13.34
N PHE A 13 2.37 -13.99 -14.40
CA PHE A 13 1.88 -13.67 -15.74
C PHE A 13 0.98 -14.74 -16.35
N ASN A 14 1.13 -16.01 -15.96
CA ASN A 14 0.32 -17.07 -16.56
C ASN A 14 -1.09 -17.13 -15.99
N GLU A 15 -2.02 -17.69 -16.78
CA GLU A 15 -3.29 -18.18 -16.26
C GLU A 15 -3.05 -19.46 -15.48
N ILE A 16 -3.54 -19.51 -14.25
CA ILE A 16 -3.23 -20.58 -13.30
C ILE A 16 -4.54 -21.18 -12.82
N GLU A 17 -4.69 -22.49 -12.99
CA GLU A 17 -5.71 -23.26 -12.30
C GLU A 17 -5.27 -23.49 -10.85
N ARG A 18 -5.89 -22.76 -9.91
CA ARG A 18 -5.53 -22.77 -8.49
C ARG A 18 -6.11 -23.99 -7.76
N ASN A 19 -5.67 -25.17 -8.16
CA ASN A 19 -5.96 -26.43 -7.50
C ASN A 19 -4.96 -26.72 -6.36
N ASP A 20 -5.18 -27.81 -5.62
CA ASP A 20 -4.34 -28.19 -4.48
C ASP A 20 -2.88 -28.43 -4.89
N ILE A 21 -2.65 -29.01 -6.08
CA ILE A 21 -1.31 -29.29 -6.61
C ILE A 21 -0.54 -27.98 -6.86
N TYR A 22 -1.22 -26.96 -7.39
CA TYR A 22 -0.61 -25.65 -7.57
C TYR A 22 -0.17 -25.05 -6.23
N TRP A 23 -1.04 -25.08 -5.21
CA TRP A 23 -0.73 -24.52 -3.90
C TRP A 23 0.41 -25.26 -3.20
N GLU A 24 0.43 -26.59 -3.29
CA GLU A 24 1.53 -27.40 -2.78
C GLU A 24 2.87 -27.02 -3.44
N ASN A 25 2.90 -26.87 -4.77
CA ASN A 25 4.11 -26.45 -5.48
C ASN A 25 4.53 -25.02 -5.13
N PHE A 26 3.56 -24.12 -4.96
CA PHE A 26 3.78 -22.74 -4.56
C PHE A 26 4.42 -22.67 -3.15
N GLU A 27 3.84 -23.38 -2.19
CA GLU A 27 4.36 -23.46 -0.81
C GLU A 27 5.74 -24.11 -0.76
N ASN A 28 5.95 -25.22 -1.48
CA ASN A 28 7.25 -25.89 -1.54
C ASN A 28 8.35 -24.97 -2.10
N SER A 29 8.04 -24.18 -3.14
CA SER A 29 8.98 -23.20 -3.70
C SER A 29 9.33 -22.13 -2.68
N PHE A 30 8.34 -21.61 -1.93
CA PHE A 30 8.61 -20.61 -0.89
C PHE A 30 9.35 -21.18 0.32
N ASN A 31 9.14 -22.44 0.67
CA ASN A 31 9.94 -23.12 1.69
C ASN A 31 11.42 -23.17 1.27
N GLU A 32 11.71 -23.62 0.04
CA GLU A 32 13.09 -23.66 -0.50
C GLU A 32 13.73 -22.26 -0.54
N ILE A 33 12.97 -21.24 -0.97
CA ILE A 33 13.44 -19.84 -0.95
C ILE A 33 13.73 -19.40 0.50
N SER A 34 12.83 -19.69 1.45
CA SER A 34 12.95 -19.22 2.83
C SER A 34 14.14 -19.82 3.59
N GLU A 35 14.63 -20.98 3.16
CA GLU A 35 15.75 -21.68 3.78
C GLU A 35 17.11 -21.28 3.18
N SER A 36 17.14 -20.64 2.00
CA SER A 36 18.37 -20.31 1.27
C SER A 36 18.58 -18.81 1.09
N THR A 37 19.68 -18.28 1.63
CA THR A 37 20.07 -16.87 1.46
C THR A 37 20.24 -16.50 -0.02
N ASP A 38 20.85 -17.38 -0.81
CA ASP A 38 21.09 -17.14 -2.24
C ASP A 38 19.78 -17.07 -3.02
N LEU A 39 18.82 -17.95 -2.70
CA LEU A 39 17.51 -17.94 -3.36
C LEU A 39 16.68 -16.72 -2.95
N LYS A 40 16.77 -16.25 -1.70
CA LYS A 40 16.14 -14.98 -1.28
C LYS A 40 16.67 -13.80 -2.08
N HIS A 41 17.98 -13.72 -2.26
CA HIS A 41 18.59 -12.64 -3.02
C HIS A 41 18.15 -12.66 -4.49
N GLN A 42 18.23 -13.83 -5.13
CA GLN A 42 17.74 -14.02 -6.50
C GLN A 42 16.25 -13.68 -6.63
N PHE A 43 15.43 -14.06 -5.64
CA PHE A 43 14.02 -13.72 -5.60
C PHE A 43 13.79 -12.21 -5.58
N ILE A 44 14.47 -11.49 -4.69
CA ILE A 44 14.35 -10.04 -4.57
C ILE A 44 14.74 -9.36 -5.90
N GLU A 45 15.89 -9.73 -6.48
CA GLU A 45 16.38 -9.15 -7.73
C GLU A 45 15.40 -9.41 -8.89
N SER A 46 14.97 -10.66 -9.07
CA SER A 46 14.04 -11.05 -10.13
C SER A 46 12.66 -10.40 -9.94
N PHE A 47 12.18 -10.28 -8.71
CA PHE A 47 10.92 -9.63 -8.40
C PHE A 47 10.96 -8.12 -8.73
N ILE A 48 12.05 -7.43 -8.39
CA ILE A 48 12.27 -6.02 -8.76
C ILE A 48 12.34 -5.85 -10.28
N GLU A 49 12.95 -6.79 -11.00
CA GLU A 49 12.97 -6.72 -12.47
C GLU A 49 11.55 -6.86 -13.03
N LYS A 50 10.80 -7.87 -12.57
CA LYS A 50 9.45 -8.16 -13.06
C LYS A 50 8.45 -7.08 -12.66
N SER A 51 8.65 -6.39 -11.54
CA SER A 51 7.76 -5.31 -11.07
C SER A 51 7.55 -4.20 -12.10
N LYS A 52 8.43 -4.05 -13.09
CA LYS A 52 8.28 -3.14 -14.23
C LYS A 52 7.05 -3.45 -15.10
N PHE A 53 6.52 -4.67 -15.03
CA PHE A 53 5.33 -5.13 -15.75
C PHE A 53 4.07 -5.14 -14.88
N PHE A 54 4.11 -4.49 -13.71
CA PHE A 54 2.97 -4.36 -12.80
C PHE A 54 1.81 -3.59 -13.45
N ASN A 55 0.61 -4.16 -13.38
CA ASN A 55 -0.61 -3.60 -13.95
C ASN A 55 -1.87 -4.08 -13.20
N LYS A 56 -3.04 -3.61 -13.64
CA LYS A 56 -4.33 -3.94 -13.03
C LYS A 56 -4.67 -5.45 -13.03
N ASP A 57 -4.15 -6.21 -14.00
CA ASP A 57 -4.51 -7.62 -14.20
C ASP A 57 -3.67 -8.54 -13.30
N ASN A 58 -2.45 -8.13 -12.93
CA ASN A 58 -1.53 -8.92 -12.12
C ASN A 58 -1.32 -8.42 -10.69
N ILE A 59 -1.92 -7.28 -10.30
CA ILE A 59 -1.80 -6.71 -8.94
C ILE A 59 -2.09 -7.73 -7.82
N GLY A 60 -3.11 -8.56 -8.00
CA GLY A 60 -3.49 -9.58 -7.02
C GLY A 60 -2.39 -10.63 -6.82
N ARG A 61 -1.68 -10.99 -7.89
CA ARG A 61 -0.59 -11.98 -7.88
C ARG A 61 0.66 -11.42 -7.23
N TYR A 62 1.05 -10.19 -7.59
CA TYR A 62 2.14 -9.46 -6.92
C TYR A 62 1.92 -9.36 -5.41
N ARG A 63 0.70 -9.00 -5.00
CA ARG A 63 0.34 -8.92 -3.58
C ARG A 63 0.48 -10.27 -2.88
N ILE A 64 -0.05 -11.35 -3.45
CA ILE A 64 0.01 -12.69 -2.84
C ILE A 64 1.47 -13.13 -2.65
N ILE A 65 2.31 -12.94 -3.68
CA ILE A 65 3.73 -13.28 -3.62
C ILE A 65 4.46 -12.48 -2.53
N LEU A 66 4.16 -11.19 -2.40
CA LEU A 66 4.73 -10.34 -1.34
C LEU A 66 4.23 -10.72 0.05
N GLU A 67 2.94 -11.03 0.19
CA GLU A 67 2.34 -11.48 1.45
C GLU A 67 2.99 -12.78 1.93
N GLU A 68 3.13 -13.75 1.03
CA GLU A 68 3.81 -15.01 1.32
C GLU A 68 5.26 -14.77 1.76
N PHE A 69 6.02 -13.99 0.99
CA PHE A 69 7.44 -13.76 1.26
C PHE A 69 7.69 -12.95 2.54
N ILE A 70 7.00 -11.83 2.72
CA ILE A 70 7.28 -10.86 3.80
C ILE A 70 6.49 -11.20 5.07
N ILE A 71 5.22 -11.59 4.96
CA ILE A 71 4.37 -11.86 6.12
C ILE A 71 4.54 -13.31 6.57
N GLU A 72 4.16 -14.26 5.71
CA GLU A 72 4.05 -15.68 6.09
C GLU A 72 5.43 -16.28 6.38
N ARG A 73 6.44 -15.97 5.56
CA ARG A 73 7.83 -16.40 5.80
C ARG A 73 8.66 -15.43 6.66
N SER A 74 8.07 -14.29 7.06
CA SER A 74 8.74 -13.28 7.91
C SER A 74 10.11 -12.83 7.36
N ILE A 75 10.26 -12.74 6.04
CA ILE A 75 11.52 -12.32 5.42
C ILE A 75 11.59 -10.79 5.36
N LEU A 76 12.61 -10.23 6.01
CA LEU A 76 12.90 -8.80 5.98
C LEU A 76 13.69 -8.44 4.71
N ALA A 77 12.97 -8.07 3.66
CA ALA A 77 13.52 -7.64 2.37
C ALA A 77 13.27 -6.14 2.16
N GLU A 78 14.08 -5.29 2.81
CA GLU A 78 13.90 -3.84 2.77
C GLU A 78 14.00 -3.26 1.35
N GLU A 79 14.71 -3.95 0.45
CA GLU A 79 14.87 -3.61 -0.96
C GLU A 79 13.54 -3.60 -1.72
N LEU A 80 12.54 -4.36 -1.24
CA LEU A 80 11.20 -4.39 -1.82
C LEU A 80 10.34 -3.20 -1.38
N TYR A 81 10.76 -2.45 -0.36
CA TYR A 81 9.97 -1.34 0.17
C TYR A 81 9.64 -0.26 -0.89
N PRO A 82 10.60 0.26 -1.68
CA PRO A 82 10.29 1.24 -2.72
C PRO A 82 9.37 0.68 -3.81
N VAL A 83 9.47 -0.62 -4.12
CA VAL A 83 8.60 -1.29 -5.10
C VAL A 83 7.17 -1.34 -4.59
N ILE A 84 6.97 -1.73 -3.33
CA ILE A 84 5.65 -1.77 -2.69
C ILE A 84 5.02 -0.39 -2.63
N LEU A 85 5.81 0.63 -2.24
CA LEU A 85 5.36 2.02 -2.23
C LEU A 85 4.93 2.48 -3.63
N ASN A 86 5.71 2.15 -4.66
CA ASN A 86 5.36 2.47 -6.04
C ASN A 86 4.06 1.77 -6.48
N PHE A 87 3.92 0.47 -6.20
CA PHE A 87 2.70 -0.29 -6.48
C PHE A 87 1.46 0.35 -5.88
N MET A 88 1.53 0.79 -4.62
CA MET A 88 0.42 1.42 -3.93
C MET A 88 -0.10 2.68 -4.64
N TYR A 89 0.79 3.46 -5.26
CA TYR A 89 0.45 4.76 -5.88
C TYR A 89 0.12 4.69 -7.38
N HIS A 90 -0.03 3.50 -7.96
CA HIS A 90 -0.60 3.37 -9.30
C HIS A 90 -2.10 3.73 -9.32
N GLU A 91 -2.57 4.27 -10.44
CA GLU A 91 -3.95 4.78 -10.60
C GLU A 91 -5.04 3.74 -10.31
N PHE A 92 -4.81 2.48 -10.68
CA PHE A 92 -5.75 1.38 -10.46
C PHE A 92 -5.77 0.89 -9.00
N CYS A 93 -4.90 1.41 -8.14
CA CYS A 93 -4.91 1.17 -6.70
C CYS A 93 -5.80 2.16 -5.94
N TYR A 94 -6.49 3.09 -6.62
CA TYR A 94 -7.42 4.02 -5.98
C TYR A 94 -8.74 3.34 -5.55
N ASN A 95 -8.63 2.39 -4.62
CA ASN A 95 -9.68 1.62 -3.96
C ASN A 95 -9.19 1.28 -2.54
N PRO A 96 -9.97 1.54 -1.47
CA PRO A 96 -9.55 1.29 -0.08
C PRO A 96 -8.96 -0.09 0.18
N SER A 97 -9.45 -1.12 -0.51
CA SER A 97 -9.05 -2.52 -0.30
C SER A 97 -7.61 -2.86 -0.73
N ILE A 98 -6.95 -1.99 -1.50
CA ILE A 98 -5.63 -2.25 -2.08
C ILE A 98 -4.51 -1.54 -1.30
N PRO A 99 -4.51 -0.20 -1.14
CA PRO A 99 -3.45 0.52 -0.43
C PRO A 99 -3.23 0.01 0.99
N HIS A 100 -4.29 -0.30 1.73
CA HIS A 100 -4.14 -0.80 3.10
C HIS A 100 -3.34 -2.12 3.17
N LYS A 101 -3.44 -2.97 2.14
CA LYS A 101 -2.69 -4.24 2.09
C LYS A 101 -1.22 -4.00 1.81
N PHE A 102 -0.91 -3.04 0.93
CA PHE A 102 0.47 -2.60 0.72
C PHE A 102 1.06 -1.92 1.97
N VAL A 103 0.29 -1.10 2.69
CA VAL A 103 0.72 -0.55 3.98
C VAL A 103 1.07 -1.65 4.98
N LYS A 104 0.27 -2.72 5.07
CA LYS A 104 0.58 -3.87 5.94
C LYS A 104 1.95 -4.50 5.62
N LEU A 105 2.28 -4.63 4.34
CA LEU A 105 3.60 -5.10 3.89
C LEU A 105 4.71 -4.11 4.26
N MET A 106 4.50 -2.82 3.98
CA MET A 106 5.44 -1.75 4.32
C MET A 106 5.75 -1.68 5.82
N LEU A 107 4.74 -1.87 6.68
CA LEU A 107 4.91 -1.88 8.14
C LEU A 107 5.68 -3.09 8.68
N ARG A 108 5.82 -4.17 7.90
CA ARG A 108 6.73 -5.27 8.25
C ARG A 108 8.18 -4.95 7.93
N LEU A 109 8.41 -4.10 6.93
CA LEU A 109 9.75 -3.75 6.47
C LEU A 109 10.30 -2.48 7.15
N LYS A 110 9.42 -1.54 7.54
CA LYS A 110 9.79 -0.26 8.14
C LYS A 110 8.85 0.08 9.30
N ASN A 111 9.33 0.92 10.21
CA ASN A 111 8.50 1.39 11.32
C ASN A 111 7.38 2.31 10.81
N LYS A 112 6.33 2.46 11.64
CA LYS A 112 5.12 3.22 11.33
C LYS A 112 5.39 4.67 10.93
N THR A 113 6.35 5.33 11.59
CA THR A 113 6.68 6.74 11.32
C THR A 113 7.31 6.93 9.95
N ILE A 114 8.21 6.04 9.52
CA ILE A 114 8.80 6.07 8.17
C ILE A 114 7.70 5.86 7.13
N VAL A 115 6.87 4.82 7.30
CA VAL A 115 5.75 4.53 6.39
C VAL A 115 4.81 5.73 6.25
N PHE A 116 4.49 6.39 7.36
CA PHE A 116 3.64 7.58 7.33
C PHE A 116 4.29 8.75 6.57
N LYS A 117 5.58 9.00 6.78
CA LYS A 117 6.31 10.06 6.06
C LYS A 117 6.31 9.81 4.56
N ASP A 118 6.56 8.58 4.12
CA ASP A 118 6.56 8.27 2.68
C ASP A 118 5.17 8.40 2.04
N ILE A 119 4.11 8.09 2.80
CA ILE A 119 2.71 8.35 2.39
C ILE A 119 2.47 9.86 2.24
N LEU A 120 2.91 10.66 3.21
CA LEU A 120 2.80 12.12 3.18
C LEU A 120 3.54 12.71 1.97
N GLU A 121 4.78 12.28 1.73
CA GLU A 121 5.60 12.73 0.59
C GLU A 121 4.96 12.41 -0.77
N ASN A 122 4.15 11.36 -0.84
CA ASN A 122 3.38 11.01 -2.04
C ASN A 122 1.97 11.61 -2.09
N THR A 123 1.49 12.18 -1.00
CA THR A 123 0.23 12.93 -0.96
C THR A 123 0.43 14.22 -1.77
N SER A 124 -0.54 14.60 -2.61
CA SER A 124 -0.34 15.70 -3.55
C SER A 124 -1.58 16.56 -3.67
N LYS A 125 -1.44 17.83 -3.33
CA LYS A 125 -2.48 18.85 -3.51
C LYS A 125 -2.97 19.04 -4.94
N TYR A 126 -2.18 18.60 -5.92
CA TYR A 126 -2.50 18.73 -7.35
C TYR A 126 -3.00 17.43 -7.99
N LYS A 127 -2.97 16.31 -7.26
CA LYS A 127 -3.34 14.99 -7.80
C LYS A 127 -4.34 14.31 -6.85
N PRO A 128 -5.65 14.55 -7.03
CA PRO A 128 -6.72 13.97 -6.19
C PRO A 128 -6.59 12.47 -5.99
N PHE A 129 -6.22 11.73 -7.03
CA PHE A 129 -6.05 10.27 -6.93
C PHE A 129 -4.94 9.87 -5.96
N LYS A 130 -3.79 10.57 -5.93
CA LYS A 130 -2.69 10.28 -5.00
C LYS A 130 -3.12 10.60 -3.56
N THR A 131 -3.80 11.71 -3.37
CA THR A 131 -4.36 12.09 -2.06
C THR A 131 -5.38 11.07 -1.59
N GLY A 132 -6.29 10.64 -2.46
CA GLY A 132 -7.26 9.60 -2.17
C GLY A 132 -6.61 8.25 -1.85
N ILE A 133 -5.56 7.83 -2.58
CA ILE A 133 -4.78 6.63 -2.24
C ILE A 133 -4.14 6.76 -0.85
N SER A 134 -3.60 7.92 -0.52
CA SER A 134 -2.96 8.17 0.79
C SER A 134 -3.97 8.07 1.94
N ILE A 135 -5.18 8.61 1.76
CA ILE A 135 -6.27 8.45 2.74
C ILE A 135 -6.67 6.97 2.86
N CYS A 136 -6.87 6.27 1.73
CA CYS A 136 -7.17 4.84 1.70
C CYS A 136 -6.09 3.99 2.39
N ALA A 137 -4.82 4.36 2.24
CA ALA A 137 -3.69 3.69 2.86
C ALA A 137 -3.76 3.77 4.39
N LEU A 138 -4.10 4.95 4.91
CA LEU A 138 -4.20 5.23 6.34
C LEU A 138 -5.47 4.66 6.99
N TYR A 139 -6.50 4.31 6.21
CA TYR A 139 -7.67 3.58 6.72
C TYR A 139 -7.27 2.31 7.50
N GLY A 140 -6.32 1.54 6.96
CA GLY A 140 -5.86 0.27 7.53
C GLY A 140 -5.04 0.38 8.82
N LEU A 141 -4.62 1.59 9.21
CA LEU A 141 -4.00 1.81 10.52
C LEU A 141 -5.11 1.85 11.57
N GLN A 142 -5.36 0.70 12.23
CA GLN A 142 -6.45 0.53 13.20
C GLN A 142 -6.39 1.53 14.35
N ASP A 143 -5.19 1.88 14.82
CA ASP A 143 -5.01 2.91 15.86
C ASP A 143 -5.02 4.35 15.31
N GLY A 144 -5.33 4.55 14.03
CA GLY A 144 -5.28 5.86 13.38
C GLY A 144 -3.91 6.53 13.51
N PHE A 145 -3.93 7.83 13.83
CA PHE A 145 -2.75 8.67 14.01
C PHE A 145 -2.03 8.48 15.36
N LYS A 146 -2.45 7.51 16.18
CA LYS A 146 -1.75 7.17 17.42
C LYS A 146 -0.27 6.90 17.12
N ASP A 147 0.62 7.43 17.96
CA ASP A 147 2.08 7.29 17.82
C ASP A 147 2.70 7.98 16.59
N ILE A 148 1.93 8.77 15.83
CA ILE A 148 2.45 9.70 14.82
C ILE A 148 2.51 11.09 15.47
N SER A 149 3.58 11.84 15.20
CA SER A 149 3.69 13.21 15.72
C SER A 149 2.58 14.09 15.15
N ILE A 150 2.02 14.95 16.01
CA ILE A 150 0.94 15.88 15.64
C ILE A 150 1.33 16.69 14.40
N GLU A 151 2.56 17.22 14.36
CA GLU A 151 3.09 17.97 13.21
C GLU A 151 2.99 17.21 11.88
N LEU A 152 3.33 15.91 11.85
CA LEU A 152 3.23 15.12 10.62
C LEU A 152 1.78 14.92 10.18
N VAL A 153 0.88 14.73 11.15
CA VAL A 153 -0.54 14.57 10.89
C VAL A 153 -1.13 15.88 10.37
N GLU A 154 -0.81 17.01 10.99
CA GLU A 154 -1.27 18.33 10.55
C GLU A 154 -0.79 18.63 9.13
N ASN A 155 0.48 18.38 8.80
CA ASN A 155 1.00 18.51 7.44
C ASN A 155 0.24 17.65 6.42
N PHE A 156 -0.12 16.41 6.81
CA PHE A 156 -0.96 15.55 5.98
C PHE A 156 -2.36 16.14 5.79
N LEU A 157 -3.02 16.57 6.87
CA LEU A 157 -4.36 17.13 6.82
C LEU A 157 -4.42 18.44 6.02
N ASP A 158 -3.42 19.31 6.15
CA ASP A 158 -3.29 20.53 5.34
C ASP A 158 -3.16 20.18 3.85
N THR A 159 -2.32 19.19 3.51
CA THR A 159 -2.16 18.76 2.11
C THR A 159 -3.45 18.17 1.54
N VAL A 160 -4.17 17.35 2.32
CA VAL A 160 -5.48 16.81 1.90
C VAL A 160 -6.51 17.94 1.75
N PHE A 161 -6.50 18.91 2.67
CA PHE A 161 -7.42 20.04 2.64
C PHE A 161 -7.19 20.93 1.41
N GLU A 162 -5.94 21.32 1.14
CA GLU A 162 -5.55 22.04 -0.08
C GLU A 162 -5.97 21.26 -1.33
N CYS A 163 -5.75 19.94 -1.34
CA CYS A 163 -6.17 19.09 -2.46
C CYS A 163 -7.68 19.14 -2.70
N LEU A 164 -8.50 19.08 -1.63
CA LEU A 164 -9.96 19.14 -1.74
C LEU A 164 -10.42 20.51 -2.22
N GLN A 165 -9.84 21.59 -1.72
CA GLN A 165 -10.20 22.97 -2.12
C GLN A 165 -9.99 23.21 -3.62
N GLU A 166 -8.89 22.72 -4.17
CA GLU A 166 -8.56 22.86 -5.60
C GLU A 166 -9.38 21.91 -6.48
N ASN A 167 -10.04 20.90 -5.90
CA ASN A 167 -10.72 19.83 -6.63
C ASN A 167 -12.12 19.55 -6.07
N LEU A 168 -12.89 20.59 -5.76
CA LEU A 168 -14.25 20.48 -5.20
C LEU A 168 -15.25 19.74 -6.10
N GLN A 169 -14.93 19.49 -7.36
CA GLN A 169 -15.71 18.68 -8.29
C GLN A 169 -15.39 17.17 -8.24
N ASP A 170 -14.32 16.76 -7.55
CA ASP A 170 -13.89 15.36 -7.46
C ASP A 170 -14.71 14.61 -6.40
N GLU A 171 -15.85 14.07 -6.82
CA GLU A 171 -16.76 13.31 -5.95
C GLU A 171 -16.10 12.06 -5.34
N LYS A 172 -15.10 11.48 -6.01
CA LYS A 172 -14.40 10.30 -5.49
C LYS A 172 -13.50 10.69 -4.31
N LEU A 173 -12.76 11.80 -4.43
CA LEU A 173 -11.97 12.35 -3.33
C LEU A 173 -12.86 12.73 -2.14
N LYS A 174 -13.98 13.42 -2.37
CA LYS A 174 -14.95 13.74 -1.31
C LYS A 174 -15.42 12.49 -0.57
N SER A 175 -15.87 11.48 -1.31
CA SER A 175 -16.34 10.21 -0.74
C SER A 175 -15.25 9.52 0.08
N VAL A 176 -14.00 9.56 -0.35
CA VAL A 176 -12.88 8.96 0.38
C VAL A 176 -12.56 9.72 1.67
N ILE A 177 -12.59 11.06 1.64
CA ILE A 177 -12.43 11.88 2.84
C ILE A 177 -13.55 11.57 3.84
N GLU A 178 -14.80 11.63 3.39
CA GLU A 178 -15.98 11.38 4.23
C GLU A 178 -15.92 9.99 4.89
N ASN A 179 -15.67 8.96 4.11
CA ASN A 179 -15.73 7.57 4.58
C ASN A 179 -14.52 7.12 5.42
N PHE A 180 -13.34 7.74 5.24
CA PHE A 180 -12.10 7.20 5.80
C PHE A 180 -11.26 8.19 6.61
N LEU A 181 -11.42 9.50 6.39
CA LEU A 181 -10.67 10.52 7.12
C LEU A 181 -11.49 11.14 8.25
N MET A 182 -12.77 11.44 8.01
CA MET A 182 -13.59 12.22 8.95
C MET A 182 -13.66 11.61 10.34
N GLU A 183 -13.90 10.30 10.44
CA GLU A 183 -13.94 9.59 11.73
C GLU A 183 -12.60 9.68 12.49
N LYS A 184 -11.46 9.64 11.76
CA LYS A 184 -10.12 9.67 12.38
C LYS A 184 -9.76 11.04 12.96
N ILE A 185 -10.35 12.12 12.45
CA ILE A 185 -10.10 13.49 12.90
C ILE A 185 -11.21 14.05 13.80
N GLN A 186 -12.27 13.27 14.06
CA GLN A 186 -13.35 13.65 14.95
C GLN A 186 -12.94 13.46 16.43
N ASN A 187 -12.00 14.29 16.89
CA ASN A 187 -11.53 14.31 18.28
C ASN A 187 -11.00 15.70 18.63
N ASP A 188 -10.74 15.96 19.92
CA ASP A 188 -10.35 17.28 20.42
C ASP A 188 -9.06 17.83 19.78
N VAL A 189 -8.14 16.96 19.36
CA VAL A 189 -6.86 17.36 18.77
C VAL A 189 -7.06 17.93 17.36
N TYR A 190 -7.88 17.27 16.53
CA TYR A 190 -8.04 17.62 15.11
C TYR A 190 -9.43 18.20 14.76
N ASN A 191 -10.21 18.61 15.77
CA ASN A 191 -11.58 19.12 15.57
C ASN A 191 -11.63 20.34 14.62
N SER A 192 -10.59 21.18 14.60
CA SER A 192 -10.50 22.30 13.67
C SER A 192 -10.49 21.84 12.20
N TYR A 193 -9.74 20.77 11.90
CA TYR A 193 -9.73 20.13 10.58
C TYR A 193 -11.07 19.47 10.27
N TYR A 194 -11.65 18.75 11.24
CA TYR A 194 -12.96 18.14 11.07
C TYR A 194 -14.02 19.16 10.64
N ILE A 195 -14.10 20.32 11.31
CA ILE A 195 -15.01 21.41 10.93
C ILE A 195 -14.71 21.94 9.53
N LYS A 196 -13.43 22.20 9.21
CA LYS A 196 -13.00 22.68 7.90
C LYS A 196 -13.42 21.73 6.76
N PHE A 197 -13.19 20.43 6.93
CA PHE A 197 -13.59 19.43 5.93
C PHE A 197 -15.11 19.35 5.78
N ARG A 198 -15.88 19.35 6.88
CA ARG A 198 -17.36 19.37 6.81
C ARG A 198 -17.88 20.54 5.99
N CYS A 199 -17.34 21.74 6.22
CA CYS A 199 -17.74 22.92 5.46
C CYS A 199 -17.49 22.77 3.94
N LEU A 200 -16.35 22.21 3.54
CA LEU A 200 -16.05 22.00 2.11
C LEU A 200 -16.85 20.84 1.49
N LEU A 201 -17.16 19.81 2.27
CA LEU A 201 -17.97 18.68 1.84
C LEU A 201 -19.47 19.01 1.79
N GLY A 202 -19.91 20.07 2.48
CA GLY A 202 -21.31 20.48 2.54
C GLY A 202 -22.17 19.59 3.46
N ILE A 203 -21.56 19.00 4.50
CA ILE A 203 -22.19 18.06 5.45
C ILE A 203 -22.27 18.60 6.87
#